data_AF-A0A2X0KXY1-F1
#
_entry.id   AF-A0A2X0KXY1-F1
#
_cell.length_a   1.000
_cell.length_b   1.000
_cell.length_c   1.000
_cell.angle_alpha   90.00
_cell.angle_beta   90.00
_cell.angle_gamma   90.00
#
_symmetry.space_group_name_H-M   'P 1'
#
loop_
_entity.id
_entity.type
_entity.pdbx_description
1 polymer ?
#
loop_
_entity_poly.entity_id
_entity_poly.type
_entity_poly.pdbx_seq_one_letter_code
_entity_poly.pdbx_strand_id
1 'polypeptide(L)'
;MLETLFLLLCFGSIALGAPVSKPSGGARSTVGSETSATAPQARNLGVRAVTNATTAPTPDGVHNGPATATWFTQDNLAGACGNYNLDATPLVALHYLLYGDTNSVSQYCGRYVNITNTANGKNVIAIVADACPSCAGAYALDLSLGAFDLIGVRDTGVLPISWSFLPKTYKPTFVTPTLAGPTIVKTTTKRAVRTGSTRSATTSKTGVVTITKKKTTTATTRRSGDNVTTTPVKRSTTKRRPSPTSTWVDARIRKNGITAFRATRRGTNKGAIVSWFSTKSTTDSTNGNSWCGFPYDNTTPGFAISLKTMLANFGNDYEKAAKAFCGMEAEITSKSGKKIKLVVADAFDDRWVRTPNSIDMITNSFAKFNGARTTNKNVVQMDASWVFTGRRNLRYKFKGVGSGR
;
A
#
# COMPACT_ATOMS: atom_id res chain seq x y z
N MET A 1 -49.63 -48.77 -7.01
CA MET A 1 -49.68 -47.81 -5.89
C MET A 1 -49.83 -46.45 -6.54
N LEU A 2 -51.04 -45.92 -6.78
CA LEU A 2 -52.04 -45.45 -5.79
C LEU A 2 -51.39 -44.51 -4.76
N GLU A 3 -51.85 -43.27 -4.52
CA GLU A 3 -53.10 -42.60 -4.96
C GLU A 3 -52.97 -41.05 -4.87
N THR A 4 -53.89 -40.35 -5.55
CA THR A 4 -54.46 -38.98 -5.33
C THR A 4 -53.77 -37.99 -4.36
N LEU A 5 -53.46 -36.72 -4.73
CA LEU A 5 -54.33 -35.59 -5.15
C LEU A 5 -55.32 -35.12 -4.06
N PHE A 6 -55.19 -33.89 -3.53
CA PHE A 6 -56.22 -32.85 -3.63
C PHE A 6 -55.78 -31.43 -3.17
N LEU A 7 -56.46 -30.46 -3.77
CA LEU A 7 -56.39 -29.01 -3.60
C LEU A 7 -57.36 -28.54 -2.51
N LEU A 8 -57.09 -27.44 -1.79
CA LEU A 8 -58.14 -26.44 -1.48
C LEU A 8 -57.58 -25.07 -1.06
N LEU A 9 -58.17 -24.01 -1.62
CA LEU A 9 -58.13 -22.63 -1.15
C LEU A 9 -59.53 -22.25 -0.60
N CYS A 10 -59.59 -21.19 0.22
CA CYS A 10 -60.52 -20.04 0.11
C CYS A 10 -61.31 -19.61 1.38
N PHE A 11 -61.58 -18.29 1.43
CA PHE A 11 -62.59 -17.52 2.20
C PHE A 11 -62.49 -17.49 3.74
N GLY A 12 -62.87 -16.43 4.48
CA GLY A 12 -63.35 -15.05 4.20
C GLY A 12 -63.40 -14.24 5.53
N SER A 13 -63.09 -12.94 5.59
CA SER A 13 -63.97 -11.76 5.39
C SER A 13 -64.66 -11.15 6.65
N ILE A 14 -64.26 -9.92 7.00
CA ILE A 14 -65.06 -8.71 7.35
C ILE A 14 -65.97 -8.67 8.63
N ALA A 15 -65.68 -7.70 9.51
CA ALA A 15 -66.61 -6.67 10.10
C ALA A 15 -65.79 -5.74 11.04
N LEU A 16 -65.62 -4.43 10.83
CA LEU A 16 -66.52 -3.26 10.96
C LEU A 16 -67.13 -2.99 12.35
N GLY A 17 -66.83 -1.80 12.89
CA GLY A 17 -67.46 -1.20 14.07
C GLY A 17 -66.96 0.21 14.37
N ALA A 18 -67.77 1.23 14.08
CA ALA A 18 -67.66 2.62 14.54
C ALA A 18 -69.01 3.02 15.18
N PRO A 19 -69.14 4.12 15.98
CA PRO A 19 -69.29 5.46 15.37
C PRO A 19 -68.89 6.72 16.23
N VAL A 20 -68.64 7.84 15.52
CA VAL A 20 -69.08 9.26 15.79
C VAL A 20 -68.82 9.89 17.19
N SER A 21 -68.10 11.04 17.28
CA SER A 21 -68.72 12.39 17.28
C SER A 21 -67.76 13.58 17.06
N LYS A 22 -68.27 14.66 16.42
CA LYS A 22 -67.79 16.08 16.36
C LYS A 22 -68.66 16.94 17.34
N PRO A 23 -68.59 18.29 17.45
CA PRO A 23 -67.76 19.34 16.81
C PRO A 23 -66.76 19.96 17.83
N SER A 24 -66.15 21.16 17.71
CA SER A 24 -66.15 22.27 16.72
C SER A 24 -64.68 22.70 16.44
N GLY A 25 -64.24 23.92 16.10
CA GLY A 25 -64.78 25.28 15.88
C GLY A 25 -63.59 26.17 15.42
N GLY A 26 -63.79 27.28 14.70
CA GLY A 26 -62.66 27.97 14.05
C GLY A 26 -62.77 29.48 13.81
N ALA A 27 -61.64 30.09 13.44
CA ALA A 27 -61.43 31.41 12.82
C ALA A 27 -59.99 31.39 12.24
N ARG A 28 -59.69 31.66 10.96
CA ARG A 28 -59.88 32.85 10.08
C ARG A 28 -58.92 34.01 10.38
N SER A 29 -57.89 34.14 9.50
CA SER A 29 -57.18 35.37 9.04
C SER A 29 -56.53 36.29 10.11
N THR A 30 -55.54 37.16 9.86
CA THR A 30 -55.10 37.86 8.63
C THR A 30 -53.62 38.30 8.74
N VAL A 31 -53.05 38.84 7.65
CA VAL A 31 -51.70 39.44 7.54
C VAL A 31 -51.62 40.83 8.20
N GLY A 32 -50.44 41.23 8.71
CA GLY A 32 -50.11 42.61 9.12
C GLY A 32 -48.61 42.76 9.49
N SER A 33 -48.00 43.93 9.26
CA SER A 33 -46.55 44.18 9.36
C SER A 33 -46.21 45.44 10.20
N GLU A 34 -44.98 45.50 10.75
CA GLU A 34 -44.28 46.70 11.32
C GLU A 34 -44.89 47.34 12.60
N THR A 35 -44.16 48.04 13.51
CA THR A 35 -42.77 48.55 13.59
C THR A 35 -42.29 48.79 15.06
N SER A 36 -40.98 49.11 15.25
CA SER A 36 -40.35 49.93 16.33
C SER A 36 -39.92 49.37 17.72
N ALA A 37 -38.58 49.32 17.91
CA ALA A 37 -37.72 49.97 18.96
C ALA A 37 -38.06 49.89 20.49
N THR A 38 -37.11 49.82 21.46
CA THR A 38 -35.63 49.62 21.55
C THR A 38 -35.22 49.44 23.05
N ALA A 39 -34.05 48.79 23.32
CA ALA A 39 -33.15 48.89 24.51
C ALA A 39 -33.08 47.68 25.49
N PRO A 40 -31.93 47.44 26.19
CA PRO A 40 -30.53 47.72 25.85
C PRO A 40 -29.58 46.49 25.96
N GLN A 41 -28.29 46.71 25.69
CA GLN A 41 -27.23 45.71 25.49
C GLN A 41 -26.87 44.82 26.69
N ALA A 42 -26.61 43.53 26.40
CA ALA A 42 -25.56 42.76 27.08
C ALA A 42 -24.32 42.68 26.16
N ARG A 43 -23.14 42.98 26.70
CA ARG A 43 -21.88 42.99 25.95
C ARG A 43 -21.43 41.56 25.66
N ASN A 44 -21.22 41.20 24.39
CA ASN A 44 -20.47 40.00 24.04
C ASN A 44 -19.36 40.35 23.04
N LEU A 45 -18.17 39.79 23.28
CA LEU A 45 -16.95 40.13 22.54
C LEU A 45 -17.06 39.61 21.11
N GLY A 46 -16.82 40.48 20.14
CA GLY A 46 -16.97 40.17 18.72
C GLY A 46 -15.96 39.15 18.21
N VAL A 47 -16.29 37.86 18.32
CA VAL A 47 -15.70 36.85 17.43
C VAL A 47 -16.25 37.13 16.03
N ARG A 48 -15.37 37.63 15.15
CA ARG A 48 -15.68 37.79 13.73
C ARG A 48 -16.11 36.43 13.16
N ALA A 49 -17.39 36.26 12.89
CA ALA A 49 -17.89 35.17 12.09
C ALA A 49 -17.34 35.34 10.67
N VAL A 50 -16.33 34.55 10.30
CA VAL A 50 -15.85 34.47 8.92
C VAL A 50 -16.89 33.66 8.14
N THR A 51 -17.88 34.37 7.59
CA THR A 51 -18.80 33.82 6.61
C THR A 51 -18.04 33.57 5.31
N ASN A 52 -17.36 32.42 5.22
CA ASN A 52 -16.78 31.94 3.97
C ASN A 52 -17.92 31.63 3.01
N ALA A 53 -18.21 32.58 2.11
CA ALA A 53 -19.25 32.46 1.10
C ALA A 53 -19.04 31.20 0.25
N THR A 54 -20.10 30.40 0.13
CA THR A 54 -20.11 29.11 -0.56
C THR A 54 -20.16 29.28 -2.09
N THR A 55 -19.16 29.94 -2.67
CA THR A 55 -19.00 29.99 -4.13
C THR A 55 -18.31 28.71 -4.60
N ALA A 56 -18.85 28.07 -5.63
CA ALA A 56 -18.26 26.86 -6.22
C ALA A 56 -16.83 27.14 -6.73
N PRO A 57 -15.87 26.20 -6.57
CA PRO A 57 -14.49 26.41 -7.04
C PRO A 57 -14.38 26.61 -8.55
N THR A 58 -13.40 27.39 -8.99
CA THR A 58 -13.06 27.49 -10.41
C THR A 58 -12.45 26.17 -10.93
N PRO A 59 -12.96 25.56 -12.03
CA PRO A 59 -12.64 24.19 -12.46
C PRO A 59 -11.18 23.81 -12.72
N ASP A 60 -10.29 24.79 -12.88
CA ASP A 60 -8.92 24.60 -13.37
C ASP A 60 -7.87 25.36 -12.52
N GLY A 61 -8.24 25.81 -11.32
CA GLY A 61 -7.40 26.63 -10.44
C GLY A 61 -6.48 25.87 -9.48
N VAL A 62 -5.48 26.59 -8.95
CA VAL A 62 -4.69 26.19 -7.77
C VAL A 62 -5.44 26.64 -6.51
N HIS A 63 -5.79 25.71 -5.62
CA HIS A 63 -6.31 26.06 -4.30
C HIS A 63 -5.16 26.42 -3.37
N ASN A 64 -4.94 27.74 -3.21
CA ASN A 64 -3.94 28.32 -2.31
C ASN A 64 -4.49 28.62 -0.90
N GLY A 65 -5.78 28.37 -0.66
CA GLY A 65 -6.38 28.51 0.67
C GLY A 65 -6.13 27.29 1.56
N PRO A 66 -6.50 27.36 2.85
CA PRO A 66 -6.52 26.17 3.70
C PRO A 66 -7.52 25.16 3.17
N ALA A 67 -7.09 23.90 3.04
CA ALA A 67 -7.95 22.74 2.81
C ALA A 67 -7.54 21.60 3.76
N THR A 68 -8.42 20.62 3.87
CA THR A 68 -8.22 19.42 4.70
C THR A 68 -8.26 18.18 3.83
N ALA A 69 -7.48 17.17 4.23
CA ALA A 69 -7.55 15.82 3.68
C ALA A 69 -7.92 14.82 4.78
N THR A 70 -8.93 14.00 4.54
CA THR A 70 -9.20 12.75 5.27
C THR A 70 -8.80 11.55 4.40
N TRP A 71 -9.11 10.33 4.82
CA TRP A 71 -8.89 9.14 4.00
C TRP A 71 -10.09 8.20 3.92
N PHE A 72 -10.20 7.52 2.78
CA PHE A 72 -11.20 6.50 2.50
C PHE A 72 -10.61 5.18 1.98
N THR A 73 -11.44 4.15 2.01
CA THR A 73 -11.29 2.89 1.28
C THR A 73 -12.46 2.77 0.29
N GLN A 74 -12.22 2.19 -0.88
CA GLN A 74 -13.30 1.78 -1.77
C GLN A 74 -13.87 0.42 -1.37
N ASP A 75 -13.13 -0.38 -0.58
CA ASP A 75 -13.57 -1.70 -0.10
C ASP A 75 -14.07 -2.63 -1.21
N ASN A 76 -13.42 -2.53 -2.39
CA ASN A 76 -13.77 -3.23 -3.63
C ASN A 76 -15.15 -2.86 -4.22
N LEU A 77 -15.63 -1.64 -3.96
CA LEU A 77 -16.72 -0.99 -4.69
C LEU A 77 -16.16 -0.08 -5.80
N ALA A 78 -17.01 0.28 -6.76
CA ALA A 78 -16.70 1.34 -7.70
C ALA A 78 -16.99 2.69 -7.05
N GLY A 79 -16.10 3.65 -7.24
CA GLY A 79 -16.36 5.05 -6.85
C GLY A 79 -17.36 5.73 -7.79
N ALA A 80 -17.78 6.96 -7.46
CA ALA A 80 -18.71 7.74 -8.27
C ALA A 80 -18.24 7.92 -9.73
N CYS A 81 -16.93 7.85 -10.01
CA CYS A 81 -16.39 7.83 -11.38
C CYS A 81 -16.55 6.47 -12.10
N GLY A 82 -17.35 5.54 -11.59
CA GLY A 82 -17.70 4.25 -12.21
C GLY A 82 -16.59 3.18 -12.24
N ASN A 83 -15.41 3.47 -11.67
CA ASN A 83 -14.24 2.59 -11.76
C ASN A 83 -13.91 1.93 -10.41
N TYR A 84 -13.69 0.62 -10.44
CA TYR A 84 -13.10 -0.14 -9.35
C TYR A 84 -11.58 0.12 -9.31
N ASN A 85 -11.08 0.64 -8.20
CA ASN A 85 -9.65 0.80 -7.97
C ASN A 85 -9.25 0.10 -6.68
N LEU A 86 -7.94 -0.09 -6.48
CA LEU A 86 -7.41 -0.56 -5.21
C LEU A 86 -7.28 0.62 -4.25
N ASP A 87 -7.52 0.42 -2.95
CA ASP A 87 -7.29 1.46 -1.92
C ASP A 87 -5.84 1.97 -1.90
N ALA A 88 -4.92 1.17 -2.45
CA ALA A 88 -3.49 1.49 -2.59
C ALA A 88 -3.12 2.29 -3.85
N THR A 89 -4.03 2.42 -4.84
CA THR A 89 -3.84 3.38 -5.93
C THR A 89 -3.96 4.79 -5.34
N PRO A 90 -3.13 5.78 -5.72
CA PRO A 90 -3.32 7.16 -5.28
C PRO A 90 -4.58 7.79 -5.93
N LEU A 91 -5.70 7.77 -5.20
CA LEU A 91 -6.98 8.32 -5.63
C LEU A 91 -7.36 9.51 -4.75
N VAL A 92 -8.27 10.33 -5.27
CA VAL A 92 -8.98 11.35 -4.52
C VAL A 92 -10.48 11.31 -4.81
N ALA A 93 -11.26 11.42 -3.73
CA ALA A 93 -12.67 11.76 -3.75
C ALA A 93 -12.82 13.28 -3.60
N LEU A 94 -13.54 13.92 -4.52
CA LEU A 94 -13.79 15.37 -4.46
C LEU A 94 -15.03 15.66 -3.61
N HIS A 95 -14.99 16.71 -2.80
CA HIS A 95 -16.20 17.23 -2.13
C HIS A 95 -17.34 17.46 -3.14
N TYR A 96 -18.58 17.10 -2.79
CA TYR A 96 -19.70 17.10 -3.74
C TYR A 96 -19.93 18.44 -4.48
N LEU A 97 -19.78 19.59 -3.80
CA LEU A 97 -19.87 20.92 -4.44
C LEU A 97 -18.88 21.15 -5.59
N LEU A 98 -17.75 20.43 -5.60
CA LEU A 98 -16.81 20.41 -6.72
C LEU A 98 -17.10 19.24 -7.67
N TYR A 99 -17.45 18.06 -7.15
CA TYR A 99 -17.74 16.89 -7.97
C TYR A 99 -18.94 17.11 -8.91
N GLY A 100 -20.01 17.75 -8.43
CA GLY A 100 -21.32 17.83 -9.08
C GLY A 100 -22.29 16.79 -8.52
N ASP A 101 -23.26 16.38 -9.34
CA ASP A 101 -24.17 15.27 -9.01
C ASP A 101 -23.38 13.97 -8.80
N THR A 102 -23.51 13.38 -7.61
CA THR A 102 -22.78 12.16 -7.23
C THR A 102 -23.38 10.88 -7.84
N ASN A 103 -24.53 10.97 -8.50
CA ASN A 103 -25.13 9.86 -9.26
C ASN A 103 -24.66 9.84 -10.73
N SER A 104 -23.92 10.86 -11.16
CA SER A 104 -23.42 11.03 -12.52
C SER A 104 -21.89 11.08 -12.53
N VAL A 105 -21.26 10.58 -13.59
CA VAL A 105 -19.79 10.65 -13.72
C VAL A 105 -19.36 12.11 -13.93
N SER A 106 -18.64 12.66 -12.96
CA SER A 106 -18.16 14.05 -13.01
C SER A 106 -17.18 14.30 -14.17
N GLN A 107 -17.22 15.53 -14.71
CA GLN A 107 -16.21 16.04 -15.66
C GLN A 107 -14.77 16.05 -15.10
N TYR A 108 -14.59 15.93 -13.78
CA TYR A 108 -13.29 15.85 -13.15
C TYR A 108 -12.74 14.42 -13.04
N CYS A 109 -13.57 13.39 -13.28
CA CYS A 109 -13.14 11.99 -13.23
C CYS A 109 -11.97 11.71 -14.18
N GLY A 110 -10.97 10.99 -13.68
CA GLY A 110 -9.74 10.69 -14.42
C GLY A 110 -8.73 11.85 -14.51
N ARG A 111 -9.06 13.05 -14.01
CA ARG A 111 -8.09 14.14 -13.87
C ARG A 111 -7.13 13.89 -12.72
N TYR A 112 -5.96 14.51 -12.80
CA TYR A 112 -4.94 14.43 -11.75
C TYR A 112 -4.91 15.70 -10.90
N VAL A 113 -4.69 15.50 -9.61
CA VAL A 113 -4.55 16.55 -8.60
C VAL A 113 -3.17 16.41 -7.94
N ASN A 114 -2.40 17.49 -7.87
CA ASN A 114 -1.19 17.56 -7.04
C ASN A 114 -1.58 18.07 -5.66
N ILE A 115 -1.27 17.31 -4.61
CA ILE A 115 -1.72 17.53 -3.24
C ILE A 115 -0.49 17.62 -2.36
N THR A 116 -0.32 18.72 -1.62
CA THR A 116 0.81 18.95 -0.70
C THR A 116 0.28 19.07 0.73
N ASN A 117 0.84 18.30 1.66
CA ASN A 117 0.59 18.48 3.09
C ASN A 117 1.40 19.68 3.60
N THR A 118 0.71 20.75 4.00
CA THR A 118 1.34 22.02 4.38
C THR A 118 2.03 21.97 5.73
N ALA A 119 1.75 20.96 6.58
CA ALA A 119 2.44 20.77 7.85
C ALA A 119 3.79 20.03 7.72
N ASN A 120 4.08 19.36 6.61
CA ASN A 120 5.33 18.60 6.43
C ASN A 120 6.00 18.72 5.05
N GLY A 121 5.41 19.45 4.10
CA GLY A 121 5.96 19.70 2.76
C GLY A 121 5.94 18.51 1.80
N LYS A 122 5.42 17.34 2.19
CA LYS A 122 5.30 16.18 1.29
C LYS A 122 4.15 16.38 0.29
N ASN A 123 4.33 15.86 -0.92
CA ASN A 123 3.31 15.88 -1.96
C ASN A 123 3.02 14.49 -2.56
N VAL A 124 1.87 14.38 -3.21
CA VAL A 124 1.40 13.24 -3.99
C VAL A 124 0.58 13.74 -5.17
N ILE A 125 0.66 13.03 -6.30
CA ILE A 125 -0.25 13.20 -7.41
C ILE A 125 -1.28 12.07 -7.35
N ALA A 126 -2.56 12.41 -7.24
CA ALA A 126 -3.67 11.46 -7.16
C ALA A 126 -4.65 11.66 -8.31
N ILE A 127 -5.35 10.58 -8.72
CA ILE A 127 -6.39 10.63 -9.75
C ILE A 127 -7.77 10.78 -9.12
N VAL A 128 -8.62 11.64 -9.69
CA VAL A 128 -10.02 11.78 -9.29
C VAL A 128 -10.77 10.51 -9.68
N ALA A 129 -11.26 9.77 -8.69
CA ALA A 129 -11.97 8.50 -8.88
C ALA A 129 -13.30 8.41 -8.12
N ASP A 130 -13.60 9.38 -7.25
CA ASP A 130 -14.76 9.30 -6.37
C ASP A 130 -15.34 10.67 -6.00
N ALA A 131 -16.48 10.64 -5.29
CA ALA A 131 -17.12 11.80 -4.67
C ALA A 131 -17.18 11.63 -3.15
N CYS A 132 -17.05 12.73 -2.42
CA CYS A 132 -17.18 12.77 -0.96
C CYS A 132 -18.36 13.68 -0.56
N PRO A 133 -19.58 13.13 -0.35
CA PRO A 133 -20.75 13.91 0.08
C PRO A 133 -20.62 14.49 1.50
N SER A 134 -19.84 13.83 2.37
CA SER A 134 -19.70 14.14 3.80
C SER A 134 -18.46 14.96 4.16
N CYS A 135 -17.60 15.28 3.19
CA CYS A 135 -16.35 16.01 3.45
C CYS A 135 -16.62 17.40 4.02
N ALA A 136 -15.82 17.84 4.99
CA ALA A 136 -16.02 19.10 5.68
C ALA A 136 -15.41 20.29 4.91
N GLY A 137 -16.18 20.86 3.99
CA GLY A 137 -15.86 22.13 3.31
C GLY A 137 -15.50 21.97 1.83
N ALA A 138 -15.83 22.98 1.02
CA ALA A 138 -15.86 22.90 -0.45
C ALA A 138 -14.53 22.51 -1.15
N TYR A 139 -13.40 22.63 -0.45
CA TYR A 139 -12.05 22.28 -0.94
C TYR A 139 -11.43 21.08 -0.20
N ALA A 140 -12.16 20.43 0.69
CA ALA A 140 -11.72 19.22 1.37
C ALA A 140 -11.66 18.04 0.39
N LEU A 141 -10.66 17.18 0.59
CA LEU A 141 -10.43 15.99 -0.22
C LEU A 141 -10.52 14.75 0.67
N ASP A 142 -11.12 13.67 0.18
CA ASP A 142 -10.92 12.35 0.79
C ASP A 142 -9.89 11.59 -0.04
N LEU A 143 -8.81 11.13 0.58
CA LEU A 143 -7.71 10.49 -0.14
C LEU A 143 -7.78 8.97 0.03
N SER A 144 -7.49 8.20 -1.01
CA SER A 144 -7.32 6.75 -0.78
C SER A 144 -6.17 6.50 0.19
N LEU A 145 -6.12 5.32 0.81
CA LEU A 145 -4.99 4.90 1.63
C LEU A 145 -3.64 5.11 0.90
N GLY A 146 -3.60 4.82 -0.40
CA GLY A 146 -2.44 4.99 -1.28
C GLY A 146 -1.99 6.44 -1.47
N ALA A 147 -2.92 7.40 -1.47
CA ALA A 147 -2.58 8.83 -1.53
C ALA A 147 -2.24 9.40 -0.15
N PHE A 148 -3.02 9.06 0.89
CA PHE A 148 -2.85 9.60 2.23
C PHE A 148 -1.53 9.15 2.90
N ASP A 149 -1.17 7.87 2.82
CA ASP A 149 0.05 7.31 3.44
C ASP A 149 1.35 7.87 2.79
N LEU A 150 1.26 8.54 1.64
CA LEU A 150 2.41 9.22 1.01
C LEU A 150 2.68 10.60 1.61
N ILE A 151 1.64 11.34 2.02
CA ILE A 151 1.77 12.73 2.53
C ILE A 151 1.51 12.89 4.04
N GLY A 152 0.98 11.87 4.72
CA GLY A 152 0.69 11.92 6.16
C GLY A 152 0.71 10.57 6.84
N VAL A 153 0.18 10.53 8.06
CA VAL A 153 -0.01 9.31 8.85
C VAL A 153 -1.48 9.23 9.21
N ARG A 154 -2.16 8.12 8.90
CA ARG A 154 -3.62 7.99 9.09
C ARG A 154 -4.11 8.21 10.53
N ASP A 155 -3.24 7.95 11.52
CA ASP A 155 -3.50 8.22 12.94
C ASP A 155 -3.65 9.73 13.24
N THR A 156 -3.24 10.64 12.33
CA THR A 156 -3.52 12.09 12.40
C THR A 156 -4.98 12.41 12.04
N GLY A 157 -5.67 11.54 11.32
CA GLY A 157 -7.07 11.70 10.88
C GLY A 157 -7.23 12.72 9.76
N VAL A 158 -6.94 13.99 10.04
CA VAL A 158 -7.11 15.13 9.13
C VAL A 158 -5.77 15.81 8.87
N LEU A 159 -5.34 15.91 7.61
CA LEU A 159 -4.14 16.64 7.21
C LEU A 159 -4.49 18.05 6.72
N PRO A 160 -3.73 19.09 7.09
CA PRO A 160 -3.80 20.37 6.39
C PRO A 160 -3.10 20.24 5.03
N ILE A 161 -3.77 20.65 3.96
CA ILE A 161 -3.27 20.52 2.59
C ILE A 161 -3.47 21.81 1.77
N SER A 162 -2.65 21.94 0.74
CA SER A 162 -2.89 22.79 -0.44
C SER A 162 -2.84 21.90 -1.69
N TRP A 163 -3.64 22.20 -2.70
CA TRP A 163 -3.75 21.31 -3.86
C TRP A 163 -4.15 22.05 -5.14
N SER A 164 -3.87 21.45 -6.29
CA SER A 164 -4.27 21.96 -7.60
C SER A 164 -4.58 20.85 -8.58
N PHE A 165 -5.53 21.11 -9.48
CA PHE A 165 -5.63 20.30 -10.70
C PHE A 165 -4.36 20.46 -11.52
N LEU A 166 -3.83 19.34 -12.02
CA LEU A 166 -2.81 19.36 -13.05
C LEU A 166 -3.46 19.71 -14.41
N PRO A 167 -2.66 20.22 -15.38
CA PRO A 167 -3.15 20.50 -16.73
C PRO A 167 -3.85 19.30 -17.34
N LYS A 168 -4.89 19.51 -18.15
CA LYS A 168 -5.60 18.42 -18.87
C LYS A 168 -4.68 17.64 -19.82
N THR A 169 -3.53 18.21 -20.18
CA THR A 169 -2.44 17.58 -20.95
C THR A 169 -1.49 16.71 -20.10
N TYR A 170 -1.60 16.73 -18.77
CA TYR A 170 -0.76 15.92 -17.89
C TYR A 170 -1.04 14.42 -18.11
N LYS A 171 -0.07 13.74 -18.73
CA LYS A 171 -0.01 12.29 -18.78
C LYS A 171 1.03 11.84 -17.78
N PRO A 172 0.68 11.04 -16.75
CA PRO A 172 1.68 10.55 -15.82
C PRO A 172 2.60 9.57 -16.54
N THR A 173 3.90 9.68 -16.28
CA THR A 173 4.92 8.84 -16.93
C THR A 173 4.88 7.43 -16.33
N PHE A 174 4.03 6.58 -16.92
CA PHE A 174 3.61 5.24 -16.49
C PHE A 174 2.75 5.21 -15.21
N VAL A 175 1.45 4.91 -15.40
CA VAL A 175 0.56 4.40 -14.33
C VAL A 175 -0.15 3.14 -14.83
N THR A 176 -0.10 2.15 -13.93
CA THR A 176 -0.79 0.86 -13.81
C THR A 176 -2.09 0.65 -14.61
N PRO A 177 -2.34 -0.57 -15.13
CA PRO A 177 -3.53 -0.87 -15.94
C PRO A 177 -4.84 -0.82 -15.14
N THR A 178 -5.86 -0.20 -15.74
CA THR A 178 -7.27 -0.49 -15.46
C THR A 178 -7.55 -1.97 -15.76
N LEU A 179 -8.28 -2.65 -14.87
CA LEU A 179 -8.71 -4.04 -15.06
C LEU A 179 -9.82 -4.12 -16.13
N ALA A 180 -9.42 -4.15 -17.41
CA ALA A 180 -10.29 -4.60 -18.48
C ALA A 180 -10.56 -6.11 -18.35
N GLY A 181 -11.82 -6.52 -18.52
CA GLY A 181 -12.26 -7.91 -18.34
C GLY A 181 -11.61 -8.92 -19.31
N PRO A 182 -11.69 -10.23 -19.01
CA PRO A 182 -10.99 -11.25 -19.76
C PRO A 182 -11.53 -11.39 -21.19
N THR A 183 -10.70 -11.04 -22.18
CA THR A 183 -10.97 -11.32 -23.61
C THR A 183 -10.17 -12.55 -24.03
N ILE A 184 -10.86 -13.59 -24.50
CA ILE A 184 -10.24 -14.84 -24.94
C ILE A 184 -9.68 -14.68 -26.36
N VAL A 185 -8.39 -14.97 -26.57
CA VAL A 185 -7.78 -15.06 -27.90
C VAL A 185 -7.08 -16.42 -28.05
N LYS A 186 -7.44 -17.16 -29.10
CA LYS A 186 -6.77 -18.41 -29.51
C LYS A 186 -5.49 -18.08 -30.29
N THR A 187 -4.37 -18.70 -29.95
CA THR A 187 -3.09 -18.49 -30.67
C THR A 187 -2.70 -19.72 -31.47
N THR A 188 -2.58 -19.57 -32.79
CA THR A 188 -2.10 -20.60 -33.71
C THR A 188 -0.57 -20.60 -33.77
N THR A 189 0.06 -21.74 -33.53
CA THR A 189 1.53 -21.86 -33.50
C THR A 189 2.13 -21.86 -34.90
N LYS A 190 3.13 -21.01 -35.16
CA LYS A 190 4.17 -21.30 -36.17
C LYS A 190 5.57 -21.11 -35.61
N ARG A 191 6.45 -22.01 -36.02
CA ARG A 191 7.79 -22.27 -35.49
C ARG A 191 8.83 -21.73 -36.47
N ALA A 192 9.78 -20.93 -36.00
CA ALA A 192 10.99 -20.56 -36.73
C ALA A 192 12.23 -21.09 -36.01
N VAL A 193 13.27 -21.46 -36.77
CA VAL A 193 14.38 -22.32 -36.33
C VAL A 193 15.69 -21.80 -36.92
N ARG A 194 16.76 -21.74 -36.08
CA ARG A 194 18.19 -21.58 -36.48
C ARG A 194 18.56 -20.23 -37.16
N THR A 195 19.82 -19.78 -37.27
CA THR A 195 21.12 -20.21 -36.69
C THR A 195 22.16 -19.07 -36.72
N GLY A 196 23.16 -19.18 -35.83
CA GLY A 196 24.52 -18.69 -36.05
C GLY A 196 24.86 -17.37 -35.35
N SER A 197 26.13 -17.04 -35.08
CA SER A 197 27.39 -17.79 -34.98
C SER A 197 28.49 -16.77 -34.65
N THR A 198 29.57 -17.22 -34.01
CA THR A 198 30.93 -16.60 -34.07
C THR A 198 31.15 -15.14 -33.63
N ARG A 199 31.50 -14.99 -32.35
CA ARG A 199 32.87 -14.66 -31.87
C ARG A 199 33.67 -13.59 -32.62
N SER A 200 34.07 -12.53 -31.91
CA SER A 200 35.47 -12.06 -31.90
C SER A 200 35.80 -11.28 -30.63
N ALA A 201 37.07 -11.33 -30.23
CA ALA A 201 37.63 -10.62 -29.08
C ALA A 201 38.70 -9.64 -29.55
N THR A 202 38.89 -8.53 -28.84
CA THR A 202 40.10 -7.69 -28.98
C THR A 202 40.57 -7.21 -27.62
N THR A 203 41.89 -7.28 -27.45
CA THR A 203 42.66 -7.03 -26.22
C THR A 203 43.19 -5.61 -26.17
N SER A 204 43.24 -4.98 -24.98
CA SER A 204 44.24 -3.97 -24.54
C SER A 204 43.74 -3.32 -23.24
N LYS A 205 44.52 -2.82 -22.29
CA LYS A 205 45.91 -3.02 -21.83
C LYS A 205 46.01 -2.14 -20.56
N THR A 206 46.63 -2.69 -19.53
CA THR A 206 47.42 -2.06 -18.45
C THR A 206 47.21 -0.57 -18.08
N GLY A 207 46.87 -0.34 -16.80
CA GLY A 207 47.06 0.93 -16.10
C GLY A 207 47.33 0.69 -14.62
N VAL A 208 48.60 0.81 -14.19
CA VAL A 208 49.04 0.56 -12.80
C VAL A 208 49.21 1.89 -12.07
N VAL A 209 48.59 2.03 -10.90
CA VAL A 209 49.00 3.04 -9.89
C VAL A 209 48.92 2.42 -8.50
N THR A 210 50.04 2.45 -7.78
CA THR A 210 50.19 1.97 -6.41
C THR A 210 50.61 3.13 -5.51
N ILE A 211 49.80 3.53 -4.52
CA ILE A 211 50.29 4.28 -3.35
C ILE A 211 49.70 3.72 -2.05
N THR A 212 50.56 2.95 -1.38
CA THR A 212 50.87 2.85 0.05
C THR A 212 49.86 3.22 1.16
N LYS A 213 49.82 2.31 2.15
CA LYS A 213 49.09 2.30 3.43
C LYS A 213 49.33 3.51 4.35
N LYS A 214 48.36 3.76 5.26
CA LYS A 214 48.66 4.07 6.67
C LYS A 214 47.68 3.37 7.62
N LYS A 215 48.16 2.94 8.80
CA LYS A 215 47.47 2.14 9.83
C LYS A 215 47.73 2.80 11.19
N THR A 216 46.70 3.06 12.00
CA THR A 216 46.89 3.40 13.42
C THR A 216 45.72 2.98 14.33
N THR A 217 46.07 2.40 15.48
CA THR A 217 45.22 2.04 16.64
C THR A 217 45.34 3.12 17.74
N THR A 218 44.61 3.16 18.87
CA THR A 218 43.92 2.12 19.67
C THR A 218 42.82 2.74 20.56
N ALA A 219 42.14 1.91 21.36
CA ALA A 219 41.72 2.18 22.75
C ALA A 219 40.43 2.99 23.08
N THR A 220 39.37 2.22 23.34
CA THR A 220 38.78 2.00 24.70
C THR A 220 38.80 3.13 25.76
N THR A 221 37.59 3.55 26.16
CA THR A 221 37.27 4.03 27.52
C THR A 221 35.94 3.40 27.99
N ARG A 222 35.53 3.60 29.26
CA ARG A 222 34.63 2.67 29.99
C ARG A 222 34.01 3.34 31.23
N ARG A 223 32.83 2.85 31.69
CA ARG A 223 32.08 3.20 32.94
C ARG A 223 31.24 4.49 32.88
N SER A 224 29.92 4.42 33.13
CA SER A 224 29.17 4.45 34.43
C SER A 224 28.88 5.88 34.87
N GLY A 225 27.68 6.26 35.36
CA GLY A 225 26.43 5.52 35.52
C GLY A 225 25.68 6.02 36.74
N ASP A 226 24.47 6.58 36.58
CA ASP A 226 23.68 7.14 37.67
C ASP A 226 22.28 6.53 37.75
N ASN A 227 21.83 6.34 38.99
CA ASN A 227 20.65 5.58 39.37
C ASN A 227 19.73 6.48 40.20
N VAL A 228 18.56 6.85 39.67
CA VAL A 228 17.54 7.60 40.42
C VAL A 228 16.33 6.73 40.63
N THR A 229 16.17 6.28 41.86
CA THR A 229 15.04 5.48 42.34
C THR A 229 13.92 6.39 42.84
N THR A 230 12.72 6.29 42.25
CA THR A 230 11.46 6.70 42.90
C THR A 230 10.38 5.64 42.66
N THR A 231 9.73 5.22 43.75
CA THR A 231 8.72 4.16 43.80
C THR A 231 7.30 4.80 43.87
N PRO A 232 6.18 4.06 44.07
CA PRO A 232 5.39 3.63 42.91
C PRO A 232 3.91 4.07 42.97
N VAL A 233 3.43 4.77 41.93
CA VAL A 233 2.00 5.06 41.81
C VAL A 233 1.27 3.91 41.09
N LYS A 234 0.46 3.15 41.83
CA LYS A 234 -0.53 2.23 41.26
C LYS A 234 -1.52 3.02 40.39
N ARG A 235 -1.63 2.72 39.10
CA ARG A 235 -2.79 3.16 38.29
C ARG A 235 -3.36 2.03 37.43
N SER A 236 -4.69 1.99 37.43
CA SER A 236 -5.60 1.02 36.81
C SER A 236 -5.21 0.53 35.41
N THR A 237 -5.50 -0.75 35.16
CA THR A 237 -5.33 -1.44 33.89
C THR A 237 -6.32 -0.96 32.83
N THR A 238 -5.86 -0.22 31.83
CA THR A 238 -6.52 -0.14 30.51
C THR A 238 -5.66 -0.84 29.47
N LYS A 239 -6.23 -1.87 28.84
CA LYS A 239 -5.54 -2.79 27.92
C LYS A 239 -5.22 -2.06 26.61
N ARG A 240 -4.05 -1.42 26.53
CA ARG A 240 -3.62 -0.62 25.36
C ARG A 240 -3.52 -1.48 24.09
N ARG A 241 -4.53 -1.38 23.23
CA ARG A 241 -4.57 -2.01 21.90
C ARG A 241 -3.44 -1.40 21.03
N PRO A 242 -2.58 -2.20 20.37
CA PRO A 242 -1.50 -1.68 19.53
C PRO A 242 -2.03 -1.11 18.20
N SER A 243 -1.41 -0.03 17.73
CA SER A 243 -1.79 0.68 16.48
C SER A 243 -1.30 -0.04 15.22
N PRO A 244 -2.06 -0.06 14.11
CA PRO A 244 -1.67 -0.69 12.84
C PRO A 244 -0.90 0.26 11.90
N THR A 245 0.08 1.00 12.41
CA THR A 245 0.85 2.02 11.68
C THR A 245 2.02 1.42 10.86
N SER A 246 1.81 0.34 10.10
CA SER A 246 2.92 -0.35 9.42
C SER A 246 2.55 -1.06 8.12
N THR A 247 3.43 -0.95 7.10
CA THR A 247 3.45 -1.84 5.94
C THR A 247 3.75 -3.29 6.32
N TRP A 248 4.19 -3.55 7.56
CA TRP A 248 4.45 -4.86 8.10
C TRP A 248 3.28 -5.39 8.93
N VAL A 249 2.78 -6.58 8.58
CA VAL A 249 1.80 -7.34 9.36
C VAL A 249 2.43 -8.62 9.92
N ASP A 250 1.81 -9.26 10.92
CA ASP A 250 2.16 -10.64 11.26
C ASP A 250 1.85 -11.54 10.04
N ALA A 251 2.86 -12.28 9.61
CA ALA A 251 2.80 -13.21 8.49
C ALA A 251 1.86 -14.40 8.73
N ARG A 252 1.50 -14.69 9.99
CA ARG A 252 0.70 -15.83 10.44
C ARG A 252 1.20 -17.17 9.86
N ILE A 253 2.52 -17.37 9.87
CA ILE A 253 3.26 -18.49 9.24
C ILE A 253 2.52 -19.84 9.31
N ARG A 254 2.07 -20.25 10.51
CA ARG A 254 1.33 -21.51 10.72
C ARG A 254 -0.03 -21.54 10.01
N LYS A 255 -0.80 -20.43 10.05
CA LYS A 255 -2.09 -20.31 9.34
C LYS A 255 -1.92 -20.30 7.83
N ASN A 256 -0.80 -19.75 7.34
CA ASN A 256 -0.46 -19.73 5.93
C ASN A 256 0.18 -21.06 5.44
N GLY A 257 0.23 -22.11 6.27
CA GLY A 257 0.70 -23.44 5.86
C GLY A 257 2.22 -23.57 5.62
N ILE A 258 3.02 -22.57 5.98
CA ILE A 258 4.47 -22.59 5.71
C ILE A 258 5.15 -23.53 6.72
N THR A 259 5.62 -24.70 6.24
CA THR A 259 6.30 -25.73 7.02
C THR A 259 7.80 -25.82 6.72
N ALA A 260 8.21 -25.44 5.52
CA ALA A 260 9.60 -25.37 5.07
C ALA A 260 10.42 -24.28 5.79
N PHE A 261 11.74 -24.28 5.55
CA PHE A 261 12.69 -23.27 6.05
C PHE A 261 12.60 -23.00 7.55
N ARG A 262 12.25 -24.03 8.34
CA ARG A 262 12.04 -23.99 9.80
C ARG A 262 11.07 -22.91 10.29
N ALA A 263 10.21 -22.41 9.40
CA ALA A 263 9.42 -21.20 9.62
C ALA A 263 8.45 -21.30 10.80
N THR A 264 7.80 -22.47 10.97
CA THR A 264 6.80 -22.73 12.01
C THR A 264 7.29 -22.49 13.44
N ARG A 265 8.59 -22.69 13.69
CA ARG A 265 9.25 -22.49 14.98
C ARG A 265 10.14 -21.24 15.02
N ARG A 266 10.05 -20.37 14.00
CA ARG A 266 11.01 -19.26 13.73
C ARG A 266 12.47 -19.72 13.88
N GLY A 267 12.78 -20.89 13.32
CA GLY A 267 14.09 -21.50 13.44
C GLY A 267 15.12 -20.90 12.48
N THR A 268 16.36 -20.75 12.95
CA THR A 268 17.50 -20.36 12.11
C THR A 268 17.83 -21.41 11.06
N ASN A 269 17.83 -21.03 9.79
CA ASN A 269 18.41 -21.78 8.67
C ASN A 269 19.92 -21.47 8.65
N LYS A 270 20.77 -22.51 8.71
CA LYS A 270 22.24 -22.39 8.82
C LYS A 270 22.94 -22.95 7.58
N GLY A 271 24.20 -22.58 7.37
CA GLY A 271 24.98 -23.06 6.21
C GLY A 271 24.42 -22.53 4.88
N ALA A 272 23.85 -21.33 4.90
CA ALA A 272 23.38 -20.66 3.70
C ALA A 272 24.57 -20.10 2.92
N ILE A 273 24.61 -20.37 1.62
CA ILE A 273 25.43 -19.61 0.69
C ILE A 273 24.56 -18.47 0.16
N VAL A 274 25.05 -17.24 0.28
CA VAL A 274 24.38 -16.04 -0.22
C VAL A 274 25.07 -15.61 -1.51
N SER A 275 24.40 -15.83 -2.63
CA SER A 275 24.77 -15.31 -3.95
C SER A 275 24.06 -13.98 -4.23
N TRP A 276 24.18 -13.47 -5.45
CA TRP A 276 23.48 -12.27 -5.86
C TRP A 276 23.03 -12.26 -7.33
N PHE A 277 21.91 -11.58 -7.56
CA PHE A 277 21.31 -11.37 -8.88
C PHE A 277 20.90 -9.91 -9.11
N SER A 278 20.82 -9.52 -10.38
CA SER A 278 20.20 -8.28 -10.82
C SER A 278 18.74 -8.54 -11.18
N THR A 279 17.82 -7.62 -10.89
CA THR A 279 16.37 -7.84 -11.11
C THR A 279 15.92 -7.74 -12.56
N LYS A 280 16.79 -7.25 -13.46
CA LYS A 280 16.55 -7.19 -14.90
C LYS A 280 17.85 -7.47 -15.65
N SER A 281 18.13 -8.74 -15.90
CA SER A 281 19.37 -9.24 -16.52
C SER A 281 19.12 -10.60 -17.17
N THR A 282 19.48 -10.73 -18.44
CA THR A 282 19.43 -12.02 -19.16
C THR A 282 20.38 -13.06 -18.58
N THR A 283 21.52 -12.63 -18.04
CA THR A 283 22.48 -13.51 -17.32
C THR A 283 21.87 -14.13 -16.07
N ASP A 284 20.96 -13.42 -15.40
CA ASP A 284 20.30 -13.85 -14.17
C ASP A 284 18.89 -14.39 -14.40
N SER A 285 18.47 -14.56 -15.66
CA SER A 285 17.12 -14.96 -16.07
C SER A 285 15.98 -14.05 -15.56
N THR A 286 16.26 -12.78 -15.28
CA THR A 286 15.30 -11.81 -14.71
C THR A 286 14.91 -10.72 -15.71
N ASN A 287 13.70 -10.16 -15.55
CA ASN A 287 13.09 -9.25 -16.55
C ASN A 287 12.52 -7.93 -15.99
N GLY A 288 12.69 -7.66 -14.70
CA GLY A 288 12.09 -6.51 -14.01
C GLY A 288 10.71 -6.77 -13.37
N ASN A 289 10.19 -7.98 -13.50
CA ASN A 289 9.02 -8.50 -12.77
C ASN A 289 9.45 -9.74 -11.99
N SER A 290 9.13 -9.78 -10.70
CA SER A 290 9.52 -10.88 -9.83
C SER A 290 8.60 -12.09 -9.97
N TRP A 291 9.07 -13.27 -9.54
CA TRP A 291 8.23 -14.46 -9.35
C TRP A 291 7.04 -14.21 -8.41
N CYS A 292 7.15 -13.22 -7.51
CA CYS A 292 6.05 -12.79 -6.66
C CYS A 292 4.98 -11.96 -7.38
N GLY A 293 5.10 -11.75 -8.69
CA GLY A 293 4.10 -11.07 -9.52
C GLY A 293 4.06 -9.56 -9.33
N PHE A 294 5.19 -8.93 -8.99
CA PHE A 294 5.30 -7.48 -8.82
C PHE A 294 6.52 -6.90 -9.56
N PRO A 295 6.48 -5.63 -10.02
CA PRO A 295 7.65 -4.98 -10.62
C PRO A 295 8.72 -4.71 -9.57
N TYR A 296 9.99 -4.96 -9.89
CA TYR A 296 11.11 -4.85 -8.95
C TYR A 296 12.39 -4.38 -9.62
N ASP A 297 13.23 -3.65 -8.86
CA ASP A 297 14.47 -3.07 -9.34
C ASP A 297 15.64 -3.43 -8.42
N ASN A 298 16.85 -3.08 -8.81
CA ASN A 298 18.03 -3.40 -8.00
C ASN A 298 18.02 -2.73 -6.62
N THR A 299 17.18 -1.73 -6.34
CA THR A 299 17.04 -1.07 -5.03
C THR A 299 16.10 -1.80 -4.07
N THR A 300 15.25 -2.70 -4.58
CA THR A 300 14.35 -3.55 -3.79
C THR A 300 15.10 -4.21 -2.62
N PRO A 301 14.61 -4.09 -1.37
CA PRO A 301 15.21 -4.72 -0.19
C PRO A 301 14.85 -6.21 -0.14
N GLY A 302 15.11 -6.93 -1.22
CA GLY A 302 14.64 -8.28 -1.47
C GLY A 302 15.73 -9.32 -1.66
N PHE A 303 15.32 -10.57 -1.52
CA PHE A 303 16.10 -11.77 -1.82
C PHE A 303 15.19 -12.87 -2.36
N ALA A 304 15.79 -13.90 -2.92
CA ALA A 304 15.15 -15.09 -3.44
C ALA A 304 15.50 -16.32 -2.59
N ILE A 305 14.55 -17.25 -2.50
CA ILE A 305 14.71 -18.57 -1.85
C ILE A 305 14.32 -19.67 -2.85
N SER A 306 14.81 -20.90 -2.62
CA SER A 306 14.57 -22.07 -3.49
C SER A 306 13.13 -22.18 -3.98
N LEU A 307 12.96 -22.09 -5.31
CA LEU A 307 11.65 -22.19 -5.98
C LEU A 307 11.00 -23.55 -5.69
N LYS A 308 11.75 -24.63 -5.87
CA LYS A 308 11.33 -26.01 -5.62
C LYS A 308 10.86 -26.21 -4.18
N THR A 309 11.56 -25.63 -3.21
CA THR A 309 11.19 -25.75 -1.79
C THR A 309 9.91 -24.96 -1.48
N MET A 310 9.73 -23.77 -2.07
CA MET A 310 8.48 -23.01 -1.95
C MET A 310 7.29 -23.76 -2.56
N LEU A 311 7.45 -24.30 -3.77
CA LEU A 311 6.42 -25.06 -4.47
C LEU A 311 6.07 -26.38 -3.77
N ALA A 312 7.08 -27.15 -3.35
CA ALA A 312 6.86 -28.43 -2.65
C ALA A 312 6.07 -28.27 -1.34
N ASN A 313 6.25 -27.15 -0.62
CA ASN A 313 5.45 -26.84 0.58
C ASN A 313 3.93 -26.77 0.28
N PHE A 314 3.52 -26.50 -0.96
CA PHE A 314 2.12 -26.31 -1.35
C PHE A 314 1.67 -27.27 -2.47
N GLY A 315 2.30 -28.44 -2.59
CA GLY A 315 1.92 -29.44 -3.60
C GLY A 315 2.12 -28.96 -5.04
N ASN A 316 3.15 -28.13 -5.27
CA ASN A 316 3.47 -27.45 -6.52
C ASN A 316 2.45 -26.38 -6.98
N ASP A 317 1.54 -25.96 -6.11
CA ASP A 317 0.63 -24.83 -6.37
C ASP A 317 1.38 -23.48 -6.25
N TYR A 318 1.62 -22.84 -7.41
CA TYR A 318 2.27 -21.54 -7.51
C TYR A 318 1.54 -20.44 -6.73
N GLU A 319 0.21 -20.33 -6.86
CA GLU A 319 -0.52 -19.24 -6.21
C GLU A 319 -0.49 -19.39 -4.69
N LYS A 320 -0.66 -20.61 -4.16
CA LYS A 320 -0.55 -20.87 -2.72
C LYS A 320 0.86 -20.58 -2.21
N ALA A 321 1.89 -21.06 -2.92
CA ALA A 321 3.28 -20.80 -2.56
C ALA A 321 3.61 -19.31 -2.57
N ALA A 322 3.24 -18.57 -3.61
CA ALA A 322 3.50 -17.15 -3.71
C ALA A 322 2.71 -16.34 -2.66
N LYS A 323 1.41 -16.62 -2.47
CA LYS A 323 0.59 -16.02 -1.39
C LYS A 323 1.20 -16.26 -0.01
N ALA A 324 1.82 -17.42 0.22
CA ALA A 324 2.45 -17.76 1.47
C ALA A 324 3.82 -17.09 1.66
N PHE A 325 4.72 -17.13 0.67
CA PHE A 325 6.11 -16.69 0.83
C PHE A 325 6.37 -15.21 0.47
N CYS A 326 5.66 -14.62 -0.49
CA CYS A 326 6.00 -13.29 -0.99
C CYS A 326 5.82 -12.19 0.06
N GLY A 327 6.86 -11.37 0.23
CA GLY A 327 6.91 -10.27 1.19
C GLY A 327 7.27 -10.70 2.61
N MET A 328 7.49 -11.99 2.87
CA MET A 328 7.97 -12.50 4.16
C MET A 328 9.32 -11.87 4.52
N GLU A 329 9.43 -11.29 5.71
CA GLU A 329 10.70 -10.78 6.21
C GLU A 329 11.59 -11.91 6.73
N ALA A 330 12.86 -11.91 6.32
CA ALA A 330 13.92 -12.62 7.00
C ALA A 330 14.96 -11.65 7.57
N GLU A 331 15.53 -12.01 8.72
CA GLU A 331 16.81 -11.46 9.17
C GLU A 331 17.92 -12.42 8.71
N ILE A 332 18.85 -11.91 7.90
CA ILE A 332 20.02 -12.65 7.40
C ILE A 332 21.26 -12.16 8.17
N THR A 333 22.06 -13.10 8.65
CA THR A 333 23.29 -12.88 9.43
C THR A 333 24.48 -13.53 8.71
N SER A 334 25.54 -12.78 8.43
CA SER A 334 26.78 -13.30 7.85
C SER A 334 27.57 -14.15 8.84
N LYS A 335 28.59 -14.88 8.35
CA LYS A 335 29.59 -15.56 9.21
C LYS A 335 30.25 -14.60 10.21
N SER A 336 30.44 -13.34 9.83
CA SER A 336 30.99 -12.27 10.67
C SER A 336 29.97 -11.59 11.60
N GLY A 337 28.73 -12.06 11.68
CA GLY A 337 27.68 -11.52 12.55
C GLY A 337 26.97 -10.27 12.03
N LYS A 338 27.31 -9.79 10.82
CA LYS A 338 26.64 -8.64 10.18
C LYS A 338 25.22 -9.02 9.78
N LYS A 339 24.25 -8.16 10.10
CA LYS A 339 22.82 -8.41 9.90
C LYS A 339 22.19 -7.51 8.84
N ILE A 340 21.23 -8.04 8.10
CA ILE A 340 20.33 -7.29 7.21
C ILE A 340 18.93 -7.90 7.26
N LYS A 341 17.88 -7.07 7.12
CA LYS A 341 16.49 -7.55 6.97
C LYS A 341 16.04 -7.29 5.55
N LEU A 342 15.52 -8.33 4.92
CA LEU A 342 15.06 -8.32 3.52
C LEU A 342 13.73 -9.08 3.42
N VAL A 343 12.99 -8.83 2.34
CA VAL A 343 11.78 -9.58 2.00
C VAL A 343 12.06 -10.68 0.98
N VAL A 344 11.35 -11.81 1.07
CA VAL A 344 11.25 -12.74 -0.05
C VAL A 344 10.55 -12.01 -1.19
N ALA A 345 11.31 -11.67 -2.22
CA ALA A 345 10.84 -10.87 -3.35
C ALA A 345 10.72 -11.70 -4.63
N ASP A 346 11.46 -12.80 -4.72
CA ASP A 346 11.62 -13.58 -5.94
C ASP A 346 11.91 -15.06 -5.62
N ALA A 347 12.06 -15.91 -6.64
CA ALA A 347 12.38 -17.33 -6.49
C ALA A 347 13.75 -17.68 -7.07
N PHE A 348 14.52 -18.48 -6.33
CA PHE A 348 15.87 -18.87 -6.72
C PHE A 348 15.81 -20.17 -7.53
N ASP A 349 16.37 -20.16 -8.75
CA ASP A 349 16.53 -21.35 -9.59
C ASP A 349 17.39 -22.40 -8.88
N ASP A 350 16.77 -23.54 -8.59
CA ASP A 350 17.38 -24.66 -7.88
C ASP A 350 18.58 -25.31 -8.60
N ARG A 351 18.83 -24.99 -9.87
CA ARG A 351 20.10 -25.30 -10.54
C ARG A 351 21.32 -24.67 -9.84
N TRP A 352 21.11 -23.55 -9.15
CA TRP A 352 22.15 -22.74 -8.50
C TRP A 352 22.06 -22.77 -6.97
N VAL A 353 21.00 -23.35 -6.40
CA VAL A 353 20.88 -23.63 -4.96
C VAL A 353 21.92 -24.68 -4.56
N ARG A 354 22.99 -24.26 -3.87
CA ARG A 354 24.12 -25.12 -3.49
C ARG A 354 23.97 -25.79 -2.13
N THR A 355 23.17 -25.22 -1.23
CA THR A 355 22.76 -25.84 0.04
C THR A 355 21.24 -25.67 0.20
N PRO A 356 20.54 -26.51 1.00
CA PRO A 356 19.09 -26.38 1.22
C PRO A 356 18.64 -25.02 1.76
N ASN A 357 19.57 -24.22 2.30
CA ASN A 357 19.33 -22.91 2.89
C ASN A 357 19.95 -21.77 2.06
N SER A 358 20.50 -22.04 0.87
CA SER A 358 21.05 -21.02 -0.03
C SER A 358 20.00 -19.99 -0.42
N ILE A 359 20.44 -18.74 -0.55
CA ILE A 359 19.61 -17.59 -0.91
C ILE A 359 20.32 -16.72 -1.92
N ASP A 360 19.56 -16.01 -2.74
CA ASP A 360 20.10 -15.11 -3.75
C ASP A 360 19.66 -13.68 -3.43
N MET A 361 20.58 -12.75 -3.18
CA MET A 361 20.23 -11.37 -2.81
C MET A 361 20.16 -10.47 -4.04
N ILE A 362 19.17 -9.56 -4.06
CA ILE A 362 19.15 -8.49 -5.06
C ILE A 362 20.43 -7.64 -4.93
N THR A 363 21.08 -7.31 -6.05
CA THR A 363 22.47 -6.83 -6.09
C THR A 363 22.80 -5.66 -5.15
N ASN A 364 21.94 -4.65 -4.95
CA ASN A 364 22.25 -3.58 -3.97
C ASN A 364 22.10 -4.08 -2.52
N SER A 365 21.19 -5.01 -2.24
CA SER A 365 21.07 -5.68 -0.94
C SER A 365 22.29 -6.56 -0.67
N PHE A 366 22.77 -7.30 -1.68
CA PHE A 366 24.03 -8.03 -1.58
C PHE A 366 25.22 -7.10 -1.35
N ALA A 367 25.35 -6.01 -2.12
CA ALA A 367 26.46 -5.06 -1.95
C ALA A 367 26.47 -4.45 -0.53
N LYS A 368 25.30 -4.11 0.02
CA LYS A 368 25.16 -3.68 1.42
C LYS A 368 25.58 -4.77 2.41
N PHE A 369 25.24 -6.03 2.15
CA PHE A 369 25.58 -7.19 3.01
C PHE A 369 27.07 -7.58 2.92
N ASN A 370 27.56 -7.85 1.72
CA ASN A 370 28.95 -8.14 1.35
C ASN A 370 29.93 -7.02 1.72
N GLY A 371 29.47 -5.76 1.75
CA GLY A 371 30.30 -4.58 2.03
C GLY A 371 30.94 -3.95 0.79
N ALA A 372 30.88 -4.62 -0.36
CA ALA A 372 31.32 -4.11 -1.65
C ALA A 372 30.40 -4.59 -2.78
N ARG A 373 30.27 -3.78 -3.84
CA ARG A 373 29.72 -4.22 -5.13
C ARG A 373 30.71 -5.16 -5.83
N THR A 374 30.21 -6.07 -6.65
CA THR A 374 31.01 -7.01 -7.44
C THR A 374 30.29 -7.30 -8.76
N THR A 375 31.04 -7.57 -9.81
CA THR A 375 30.55 -8.15 -11.08
C THR A 375 30.91 -9.64 -11.21
N ASN A 376 31.83 -10.13 -10.36
CA ASN A 376 32.24 -11.54 -10.33
C ASN A 376 31.19 -12.37 -9.57
N LYS A 377 30.52 -13.27 -10.30
CA LYS A 377 29.48 -14.16 -9.77
C LYS A 377 29.99 -15.23 -8.78
N ASN A 378 31.30 -15.46 -8.72
CA ASN A 378 31.92 -16.34 -7.72
C ASN A 378 32.13 -15.64 -6.36
N VAL A 379 31.89 -14.32 -6.26
CA VAL A 379 31.91 -13.60 -4.99
C VAL A 379 30.57 -13.80 -4.29
N VAL A 380 30.56 -14.68 -3.29
CA VAL A 380 29.42 -15.08 -2.46
C VAL A 380 29.77 -14.99 -0.98
N GLN A 381 28.76 -14.91 -0.10
CA GLN A 381 28.98 -15.02 1.35
C GLN A 381 28.68 -16.45 1.81
N MET A 382 29.69 -17.15 2.29
CA MET A 382 29.60 -18.52 2.82
C MET A 382 29.19 -18.52 4.30
N ASP A 383 28.69 -19.67 4.78
CA ASP A 383 28.31 -19.93 6.18
C ASP A 383 27.36 -18.89 6.80
N ALA A 384 26.52 -18.24 5.98
CA ALA A 384 25.49 -17.35 6.48
C ALA A 384 24.38 -18.15 7.17
N SER A 385 23.54 -17.43 7.91
CA SER A 385 22.32 -17.95 8.49
C SER A 385 21.18 -16.96 8.35
N TRP A 386 19.94 -17.43 8.34
CA TRP A 386 18.77 -16.57 8.24
C TRP A 386 17.55 -17.14 8.96
N VAL A 387 16.61 -16.28 9.32
CA VAL A 387 15.38 -16.66 10.03
C VAL A 387 14.22 -15.77 9.60
N PHE A 388 13.06 -16.37 9.33
CA PHE A 388 11.82 -15.60 9.14
C PHE A 388 11.42 -14.91 10.44
N THR A 389 11.27 -13.60 10.44
CA THR A 389 10.92 -12.82 11.65
C THR A 389 9.47 -13.04 12.08
N GLY A 390 8.64 -13.59 11.19
CA GLY A 390 7.19 -13.66 11.35
C GLY A 390 6.47 -12.38 10.91
N ARG A 391 7.15 -11.42 10.27
CA ARG A 391 6.52 -10.25 9.66
C ARG A 391 6.41 -10.42 8.13
N ARG A 392 5.43 -9.78 7.51
CA ARG A 392 5.27 -9.69 6.04
C ARG A 392 5.08 -8.23 5.64
N ASN A 393 5.85 -7.75 4.66
CA ASN A 393 5.62 -6.46 4.05
C ASN A 393 4.53 -6.56 3.00
N LEU A 394 3.43 -5.82 3.17
CA LEU A 394 2.32 -5.82 2.22
C LEU A 394 2.69 -5.19 0.86
N ARG A 395 3.72 -4.34 0.80
CA ARG A 395 4.24 -3.77 -0.45
C ARG A 395 4.77 -4.84 -1.40
N TYR A 396 5.41 -5.87 -0.83
CA TYR A 396 6.06 -6.97 -1.54
C TYR A 396 5.29 -8.30 -1.39
N LYS A 397 4.00 -8.26 -1.03
CA LYS A 397 3.14 -9.46 -1.04
C LYS A 397 2.99 -10.00 -2.47
N PHE A 398 2.41 -11.20 -2.62
CA PHE A 398 2.05 -11.72 -3.93
C PHE A 398 1.12 -10.76 -4.67
N LYS A 399 1.47 -10.41 -5.93
CA LYS A 399 0.79 -9.37 -6.72
C LYS A 399 0.69 -8.02 -5.97
N GLY A 400 1.70 -7.71 -5.16
CA GLY A 400 1.87 -6.41 -4.50
C GLY A 400 2.40 -5.33 -5.45
N VAL A 401 2.60 -4.12 -4.94
CA VAL A 401 3.11 -2.98 -5.76
C VAL A 401 4.62 -3.07 -6.04
N GLY A 402 5.37 -3.86 -5.26
CA GLY A 402 6.78 -4.11 -5.50
C GLY A 402 7.68 -2.88 -5.30
N SER A 403 8.63 -2.65 -6.20
CA SER A 403 9.39 -1.40 -6.31
C SER A 403 8.87 -0.47 -7.42
N GLY A 404 7.79 -0.83 -8.12
CA GLY A 404 7.02 0.14 -8.91
C GLY A 404 6.52 1.28 -8.02
N ARG A 405 6.48 2.50 -8.56
CA ARG A 405 5.90 3.65 -7.86
C ARG A 405 4.39 3.49 -7.72
#